data_AF-A0A6I6RYK5-F1
#
_entry.id   AF-A0A6I6RYK5-F1
#
_cell.length_a   1.000
_cell.length_b   1.000
_cell.length_c   1.000
_cell.angle_alpha   90.00
_cell.angle_beta   90.00
_cell.angle_gamma   90.00
#
_symmetry.space_group_name_H-M   'P 1'
#
loop_
_entity.id
_entity.type
_entity.pdbx_description
1 polymer ?
#
loop_
_entity_poly.entity_id
_entity_poly.type
_entity_poly.pdbx_seq_one_letter_code
_entity_poly.pdbx_strand_id
1 'polypeptide(L)' 'MQQHLKEVDAVTTELREALARAGVVLPSLRPDPVSIAHRYMPPLVELGRCSMEVARQLTDALAERSRGERP' A
#
# COMPACT_ATOMS: atom_id res chain seq x y z
N MET A 1 -12.09 -16.09 8.64
CA MET A 1 -10.89 -15.58 9.34
C MET A 1 -9.62 -15.89 8.56
N GLN A 2 -9.21 -17.16 8.42
CA GLN A 2 -7.88 -17.50 7.86
C GLN A 2 -7.65 -17.09 6.39
N GLN A 3 -8.65 -17.19 5.52
CA GLN A 3 -8.50 -16.79 4.11
C GLN A 3 -8.34 -15.29 3.93
N HIS A 4 -8.98 -14.50 4.79
CA HIS A 4 -8.94 -13.03 4.72
C HIS A 4 -7.58 -12.48 5.17
N LEU A 5 -6.92 -13.15 6.13
CA LEU A 5 -5.56 -12.81 6.54
C LEU A 5 -4.55 -13.03 5.42
N LYS A 6 -4.68 -14.14 4.68
CA LYS A 6 -3.80 -14.43 3.53
C LYS A 6 -3.96 -13.42 2.40
N GLU A 7 -5.20 -13.01 2.13
CA GLU A 7 -5.49 -11.98 1.13
C GLU A 7 -4.86 -10.63 1.51
N VAL A 8 -4.99 -10.23 2.77
CA VAL A 8 -4.39 -9.01 3.29
C VAL A 8 -2.87 -9.03 3.22
N ASP A 9 -2.23 -10.14 3.59
CA ASP A 9 -0.77 -10.29 3.49
C ASP A 9 -0.30 -10.26 2.03
N ALA A 10 -1.03 -10.92 1.12
CA ALA A 10 -0.73 -10.92 -0.30
C ALA A 10 -0.80 -9.50 -0.89
N VAL A 11 -1.91 -8.81 -0.69
CA VAL A 11 -2.12 -7.43 -1.16
C VAL A 11 -1.08 -6.48 -0.58
N THR A 12 -0.75 -6.62 0.72
CA THR A 12 0.26 -5.77 1.37
C THR A 12 1.66 -6.03 0.81
N THR A 13 1.97 -7.29 0.47
CA THR A 13 3.24 -7.67 -0.15
C THR A 13 3.35 -7.14 -1.57
N GLU A 14 2.30 -7.31 -2.39
CA GLU A 14 2.26 -6.77 -3.75
C GLU A 14 2.43 -5.25 -3.76
N LEU A 15 1.76 -4.55 -2.83
CA LEU A 15 1.92 -3.10 -2.66
C LEU A 15 3.36 -2.75 -2.29
N ARG A 16 3.97 -3.48 -1.34
CA ARG A 16 5.37 -3.26 -0.94
C ARG A 16 6.32 -3.41 -2.13
N GLU A 17 6.14 -4.44 -2.93
CA GLU A 17 6.98 -4.69 -4.10
C GLU A 17 6.77 -3.63 -5.19
N ALA A 18 5.52 -3.20 -5.41
CA ALA A 18 5.22 -2.12 -6.35
C ALA A 18 5.88 -0.80 -5.95
N LEU A 19 5.82 -0.45 -4.67
CA LEU A 19 6.52 0.71 -4.12
C LEU A 19 8.04 0.59 -4.29
N ALA A 20 8.62 -0.57 -4.00
CA ALA A 20 10.04 -0.80 -4.15
C ALA A 20 10.50 -0.66 -5.61
N ARG A 21 9.71 -1.13 -6.58
CA ARG A 21 9.97 -0.92 -8.03
C ARG A 21 9.96 0.55 -8.42
N ALA A 22 9.18 1.38 -7.73
CA ALA A 22 9.16 2.83 -7.88
C ALA A 22 10.26 3.55 -7.04
N GLY A 23 11.17 2.81 -6.39
CA GLY A 23 12.22 3.37 -5.55
C GLY A 23 11.75 3.80 -4.15
N VAL A 24 10.49 3.53 -3.80
CA VAL A 24 9.87 3.94 -2.54
C VAL A 24 9.93 2.81 -1.51
N VAL A 25 10.41 3.12 -0.30
CA VAL A 25 10.38 2.20 0.84
C VAL A 25 9.56 2.79 1.99
N LEU A 26 8.49 2.10 2.38
CA LEU A 26 7.68 2.43 3.55
C LEU A 26 7.87 1.34 4.63
N PRO A 27 8.79 1.53 5.58
CA PRO A 27 9.07 0.53 6.61
C PRO A 27 7.90 0.34 7.57
N SER A 28 7.02 1.35 7.68
CA SER A 28 5.79 1.29 8.47
C SER A 28 4.62 0.60 7.77
N LEU A 29 4.73 0.26 6.48
CA LEU A 29 3.65 -0.35 5.72
C LEU A 29 3.24 -1.67 6.36
N ARG A 30 1.99 -1.77 6.80
CA ARG A 30 1.46 -2.99 7.43
C ARG A 30 -0.06 -3.04 7.32
N PRO A 31 -0.67 -4.22 7.45
CA PRO A 31 -2.11 -4.31 7.66
C PRO A 31 -2.56 -3.58 8.93
N ASP A 32 -3.72 -2.93 8.90
CA ASP A 32 -4.33 -2.37 10.12
C ASP A 32 -4.95 -3.50 10.97
N PRO A 33 -4.40 -3.80 12.16
CA PRO A 33 -4.93 -4.85 13.01
C PRO A 33 -6.36 -4.60 13.49
N VAL A 34 -6.79 -3.33 13.60
CA VAL A 34 -8.15 -2.97 14.04
C VAL A 34 -9.15 -3.34 12.97
N SER A 35 -8.91 -2.93 11.72
CA SER A 35 -9.77 -3.31 10.59
C SER A 35 -9.88 -4.83 10.42
N ILE A 36 -8.78 -5.57 10.57
CA ILE A 36 -8.73 -7.03 10.41
C ILE A 36 -9.51 -7.76 11.51
N ALA A 37 -9.46 -7.24 12.74
CA ALA A 37 -10.21 -7.80 13.86
C ALA A 37 -11.71 -7.47 13.80
N HIS A 38 -12.10 -6.47 12.99
CA HIS A 38 -13.46 -5.95 12.94
C HIS A 38 -14.31 -6.60 11.84
N ARG A 39 -15.41 -7.26 12.21
CA ARG A 39 -16.23 -8.08 11.29
C ARG A 39 -16.96 -7.29 10.19
N TYR A 40 -17.15 -5.99 10.38
CA TYR A 40 -17.95 -5.13 9.50
C TYR A 40 -17.12 -4.04 8.80
N MET A 41 -15.82 -4.00 9.04
CA MET A 41 -14.92 -3.05 8.37
C MET A 41 -14.16 -3.80 7.27
N PRO A 42 -13.97 -3.22 6.08
CA PRO A 42 -13.04 -3.79 5.12
C PRO A 42 -11.61 -3.75 5.69
N PRO A 43 -10.74 -4.70 5.35
CA PRO A 43 -9.33 -4.62 5.72
C PRO A 43 -8.69 -3.37 5.17
N LEU A 44 -7.91 -2.70 6.00
CA LEU A 44 -7.15 -1.52 5.65
C LEU A 44 -5.66 -1.82 5.75
N VAL A 45 -4.87 -1.05 4.99
CA VAL A 45 -3.41 -1.08 5.05
C VAL A 45 -2.93 0.28 5.55
N GLU A 46 -2.20 0.27 6.65
CA GLU A 46 -1.54 1.44 7.21
C GLU A 46 -0.27 1.74 6.40
N LEU A 47 -0.25 2.90 5.72
CA LEU A 47 0.91 3.35 4.94
C LEU A 47 2.00 3.97 5.84
N GLY A 48 1.59 4.60 6.95
CA GLY A 48 2.44 5.31 7.90
C GLY A 48 3.01 6.64 7.37
N ARG A 49 4.14 7.07 7.92
CA ARG A 49 4.77 8.36 7.57
C ARG A 49 5.90 8.14 6.58
N CYS A 50 6.07 9.09 5.66
CA CYS A 50 7.19 9.12 4.72
C CYS A 50 7.94 10.46 4.81
N SER A 51 9.19 10.48 4.32
CA SER A 51 9.94 11.73 4.15
C SER A 51 9.38 12.52 2.95
N MET A 52 9.69 13.81 2.86
CA MET A 52 9.28 14.64 1.70
C MET A 52 9.83 14.09 0.38
N GLU A 53 11.03 13.51 0.40
CA GLU A 53 11.63 12.85 -0.77
C GLU A 53 10.79 11.66 -1.23
N VAL A 54 10.42 10.77 -0.31
CA VAL A 54 9.56 9.62 -0.61
C VAL A 54 8.16 10.06 -1.07
N ALA A 55 7.59 11.10 -0.46
CA ALA A 55 6.30 11.65 -0.88
C ALA A 55 6.34 12.15 -2.34
N ARG A 56 7.46 12.75 -2.75
CA ARG A 56 7.66 13.20 -4.13
C ARG A 56 7.80 12.03 -5.10
N GLN A 57 8.62 11.03 -4.77
CA GLN A 57 8.77 9.81 -5.56
C GLN A 57 7.42 9.08 -5.76
N LEU A 58 6.62 8.97 -4.69
CA LEU A 58 5.25 8.45 -4.75
C LEU A 58 4.38 9.24 -5.73
N THR A 59 4.44 10.57 -5.65
CA THR A 59 3.66 11.46 -6.52
C THR A 59 4.04 11.26 -7.99
N ASP A 60 5.32 11.19 -8.29
CA ASP A 60 5.82 11.00 -9.66
C ASP A 60 5.39 9.62 -10.21
N ALA A 61 5.56 8.55 -9.42
CA ALA A 61 5.15 7.20 -9.80
C ALA A 61 3.63 7.08 -10.09
N LEU A 62 2.80 7.74 -9.29
CA LEU A 62 1.34 7.78 -9.50
C LEU A 62 0.95 8.64 -10.70
N ALA A 63 1.66 9.76 -10.93
CA ALA A 63 1.44 10.61 -12.09
C ALA A 63 1.78 9.89 -13.41
N GLU A 64 2.86 9.10 -13.45
CA GLU A 64 3.22 8.27 -14.61
C GLU A 64 2.12 7.27 -14.97
N ARG A 65 1.57 6.58 -13.96
CA ARG A 65 0.42 5.67 -14.13
C ARG A 65 -0.77 6.38 -14.79
N SER A 66 -1.16 7.56 -14.28
CA SER A 66 -2.28 8.33 -14.84
C SER A 66 -2.06 8.83 -16.27
N ARG A 67 -0.80 9.10 -16.66
CA ARG A 67 -0.48 9.55 -18.03
C ARG A 67 -0.63 8.44 -19.06
N GLY A 68 -0.45 7.18 -18.65
CA GLY A 68 -0.68 5.97 -19.44
C GLY A 68 -2.13 5.48 -19.47
N GLU A 69 -2.98 5.98 -18.56
CA GLU A 69 -4.42 5.71 -18.50
C GLU A 69 -5.26 6.87 -19.11
N ARG A 70 -4.67 7.66 -20.01
CA ARG A 70 -5.46 8.57 -20.85
C ARG A 70 -6.13 7.77 -21.97
N PRO A 71 -7.48 7.70 -22.05
CA PRO A 71 -8.16 7.15 -23.21
C PRO A 71 -7.86 7.95 -24.48
#